data_AF-K2GJ63-F1
#
_entry.id   AF-K2GJ63-F1
#
_cell.length_a   1.000
_cell.length_b   1.000
_cell.length_c   1.000
_cell.angle_alpha   90.00
_cell.angle_beta   90.00
_cell.angle_gamma   90.00
#
_symmetry.space_group_name_H-M   'P 1'
#
loop_
_entity.id
_entity.type
_entity.pdbx_description
1 polymer ?
#
loop_
_entity_poly.entity_id
_entity_poly.type
_entity_poly.pdbx_seq_one_letter_code
_entity_poly.pdbx_strand_id
1 'polypeptide(L)'
;MSIISNDRLSDVVLRERKIISRNVESGITNTVLCILIKQLGAVVSFRRTKKTKNTIKMMVPEDLTIMGTMMYQNDLIEMSDLLIREMVNEQPINRERMSDKQYNRSKESWINNGLLYLLKKCGYNFIIRQTKKAKLTERFVKVSSISFPSGEIINEKRLIEIGMKFEQFISNSFKREQVLKVDSSQLSALHIPEIKDIFVDQQHLSYGCFNKQQSTTRSIVVEYQPLFYTQNIGMPVVVYPLRYDNCYY
;
A
#
# COMPACT_ATOMS: atom_id res chain seq x y z
N MET A 1 -48.37 21.88 11.45
CA MET A 1 -46.92 21.83 11.77
C MET A 1 -46.54 20.37 11.99
N SER A 2 -45.81 19.74 11.06
CA SER A 2 -45.39 18.35 11.22
C SER A 2 -44.20 18.29 12.18
N ILE A 3 -44.38 17.64 13.32
CA ILE A 3 -43.29 17.27 14.22
C ILE A 3 -42.41 16.28 13.46
N ILE A 4 -41.28 16.76 12.94
CA ILE A 4 -40.25 15.87 12.41
C ILE A 4 -39.72 15.11 13.62
N SER A 5 -40.01 13.81 13.67
CA SER A 5 -39.58 12.93 14.75
C SER A 5 -38.05 12.96 14.90
N ASN A 6 -37.56 13.07 16.13
CA ASN A 6 -36.13 13.13 16.47
C ASN A 6 -35.30 12.00 15.83
N ASP A 7 -35.92 10.84 15.62
CA ASP A 7 -35.30 9.67 14.97
C ASP A 7 -34.94 9.92 13.50
N ARG A 8 -35.70 10.75 12.78
CA ARG A 8 -35.36 11.08 11.38
C ARG A 8 -34.17 12.01 11.28
N LEU A 9 -34.01 12.91 12.25
CA LEU A 9 -32.88 13.84 12.28
C LEU A 9 -31.57 13.11 12.61
N SER A 10 -31.62 12.15 13.54
CA SER A 10 -30.45 11.35 13.90
C SER A 10 -29.97 10.47 12.73
N ASP A 11 -30.89 9.87 11.96
CA ASP A 11 -30.57 9.07 10.78
C ASP A 11 -29.90 9.88 9.66
N VAL A 12 -30.37 11.12 9.43
CA VAL A 12 -29.76 12.03 8.45
C VAL A 12 -28.34 12.39 8.87
N VAL A 13 -28.12 12.76 10.13
CA VAL A 13 -26.79 13.10 10.66
C VAL A 13 -25.83 11.91 10.57
N LEU A 14 -26.29 10.70 10.90
CA LEU A 14 -25.50 9.48 10.77
C LEU A 14 -25.11 9.18 9.31
N ARG A 15 -26.03 9.44 8.37
CA ARG A 15 -25.78 9.26 6.94
C ARG A 15 -24.74 10.24 6.43
N GLU A 16 -24.83 11.51 6.81
CA GLU A 16 -23.87 12.55 6.45
C GLU A 16 -22.47 12.25 6.98
N ARG A 17 -22.36 11.84 8.25
CA ARG A 17 -21.08 11.42 8.84
C ARG A 17 -20.43 10.27 8.08
N LYS A 18 -21.21 9.29 7.62
CA LYS A 18 -20.71 8.17 6.79
C LYS A 18 -20.23 8.65 5.41
N ILE A 19 -20.93 9.60 4.79
CA ILE A 19 -20.52 10.19 3.52
C ILE A 19 -19.20 10.93 3.69
N ILE A 20 -19.09 11.77 4.71
CA ILE A 20 -17.84 12.50 5.03
C ILE A 20 -16.69 11.52 5.28
N SER A 21 -16.89 10.48 6.10
CA SER A 21 -15.84 9.48 6.36
C SER A 21 -15.36 8.80 5.07
N ARG A 22 -16.27 8.40 4.19
CA ARG A 22 -15.91 7.78 2.90
C ARG A 22 -15.17 8.74 1.99
N ASN A 23 -15.57 10.01 1.97
CA ASN A 23 -14.91 11.05 1.18
C ASN A 23 -13.48 11.29 1.66
N VAL A 24 -13.27 11.30 2.98
CA VAL A 24 -11.93 11.40 3.58
C VAL A 24 -11.07 10.20 3.15
N GLU A 25 -11.56 8.98 3.32
CA GLU A 25 -10.86 7.74 2.96
C GLU A 25 -10.49 7.70 1.47
N SER A 26 -11.46 7.93 0.58
CA SER A 26 -11.23 7.99 -0.87
C SER A 26 -10.27 9.11 -1.26
N GLY A 27 -10.45 10.32 -0.73
CA GLY A 27 -9.62 11.47 -1.05
C GLY A 27 -8.15 11.24 -0.69
N ILE A 28 -7.89 10.69 0.50
CA ILE A 28 -6.51 10.40 0.91
C ILE A 28 -5.88 9.30 0.06
N THR A 29 -6.61 8.21 -0.20
CA THR A 29 -6.14 7.10 -1.06
C THR A 29 -5.78 7.60 -2.46
N ASN A 30 -6.62 8.47 -3.02
CA ASN A 30 -6.40 9.07 -4.33
C ASN A 30 -5.16 9.97 -4.34
N THR A 31 -4.89 10.68 -3.25
CA THR A 31 -3.66 11.46 -3.10
C THR A 31 -2.42 10.59 -3.01
N VAL A 32 -2.49 9.46 -2.30
CA VAL A 32 -1.39 8.48 -2.25
C VAL A 32 -1.04 8.00 -3.66
N LEU A 33 -2.03 7.65 -4.49
CA LEU A 33 -1.81 7.30 -5.89
C LEU A 33 -1.18 8.45 -6.68
N CYS A 34 -1.68 9.67 -6.48
CA CYS A 34 -1.16 10.84 -7.16
C CYS A 34 0.31 11.10 -6.79
N ILE A 35 0.70 10.93 -5.53
CA ILE A 35 2.08 11.01 -5.03
C ILE A 35 2.96 9.95 -5.73
N LEU A 36 2.53 8.69 -5.75
CA LEU A 36 3.24 7.60 -6.43
C LEU A 36 3.54 7.93 -7.89
N ILE A 37 2.53 8.44 -8.62
CA ILE A 37 2.68 8.79 -10.04
C ILE A 37 3.59 10.01 -10.21
N LYS A 38 3.31 11.10 -9.47
CA LYS A 38 3.97 12.38 -9.69
C LYS A 38 5.41 12.41 -9.25
N GLN A 39 5.70 11.82 -8.09
CA GLN A 39 6.97 12.02 -7.44
C GLN A 39 7.87 10.80 -7.48
N LEU A 40 7.28 9.60 -7.56
CA LEU A 40 8.03 8.35 -7.66
C LEU A 40 8.02 7.77 -9.09
N GLY A 41 7.51 8.54 -10.05
CA GLY A 41 7.51 8.18 -11.47
C GLY A 41 6.68 6.93 -11.78
N ALA A 42 5.70 6.61 -10.95
CA ALA A 42 4.90 5.42 -11.16
C ALA A 42 3.96 5.59 -12.38
N VAL A 43 3.72 4.48 -13.08
CA VAL A 43 2.72 4.38 -14.15
C VAL A 43 1.61 3.47 -13.65
N VAL A 44 0.37 3.98 -13.65
CA VAL A 44 -0.77 3.28 -13.06
C VAL A 44 -1.86 3.09 -14.10
N SER A 45 -2.42 1.88 -14.16
CA SER A 45 -3.61 1.62 -14.97
C SER A 45 -4.88 1.64 -14.11
N PHE A 46 -5.96 2.18 -14.67
CA PHE A 46 -7.26 2.24 -14.02
C PHE A 46 -8.33 1.69 -14.95
N ARG A 47 -9.23 0.86 -14.42
CA ARG A 47 -10.44 0.47 -15.14
C ARG A 47 -11.52 1.54 -15.00
N ARG A 48 -12.22 1.80 -16.09
CA ARG A 48 -13.43 2.61 -16.08
C ARG A 48 -14.47 1.95 -15.19
N THR A 49 -15.01 2.73 -14.27
CA THR A 49 -16.01 2.24 -13.33
C THR A 49 -17.12 3.27 -13.15
N LYS A 50 -18.28 2.83 -12.65
CA LYS A 50 -19.46 3.70 -12.49
C LYS A 50 -19.18 4.87 -11.53
N LYS A 51 -19.56 6.10 -11.92
CA LYS A 51 -19.46 7.28 -11.04
C LYS A 51 -20.32 7.12 -9.79
N THR A 52 -19.80 7.56 -8.66
CA THR A 52 -20.54 7.68 -7.40
C THR A 52 -21.35 8.98 -7.41
N LYS A 53 -22.53 8.98 -6.77
CA LYS A 53 -23.41 10.16 -6.75
C LYS A 53 -23.08 11.15 -5.63
N ASN A 54 -22.80 10.63 -4.43
CA ASN A 54 -22.71 11.45 -3.22
C ASN A 54 -21.33 11.38 -2.55
N THR A 55 -20.43 10.56 -3.08
CA THR A 55 -19.10 10.36 -2.50
C THR A 55 -18.02 10.52 -3.55
N ILE A 56 -16.82 10.88 -3.11
CA ILE A 56 -15.60 10.78 -3.93
C ILE A 56 -15.34 9.30 -4.17
N LYS A 57 -15.06 8.96 -5.42
CA LYS A 57 -14.72 7.59 -5.77
C LYS A 57 -13.29 7.27 -5.36
N MET A 58 -13.08 6.18 -4.63
CA MET A 58 -11.75 5.64 -4.42
C MET A 58 -11.25 5.04 -5.73
N MET A 59 -10.10 5.51 -6.19
CA MET A 59 -9.44 4.99 -7.37
C MET A 59 -8.68 3.72 -6.97
N VAL A 60 -8.98 2.62 -7.67
CA VAL A 60 -8.33 1.33 -7.44
C VAL A 60 -7.50 1.01 -8.68
N PRO A 61 -6.17 0.91 -8.56
CA PRO A 61 -5.31 0.56 -9.69
C PRO A 61 -5.55 -0.89 -10.12
N GLU A 62 -5.49 -1.19 -11.42
CA GLU A 62 -5.42 -2.59 -11.87
C GLU A 62 -4.00 -3.13 -11.77
N ASP A 63 -3.07 -2.33 -12.28
CA ASP A 63 -1.63 -2.52 -12.16
C ASP A 63 -0.92 -1.20 -11.92
N LEU A 64 0.27 -1.30 -11.34
CA LEU A 64 1.14 -0.20 -10.93
C LEU A 64 2.57 -0.60 -11.30
N THR A 65 3.24 0.19 -12.14
CA THR A 65 4.66 0.03 -12.43
C THR A 65 5.44 1.13 -11.73
N ILE A 66 6.38 0.79 -10.87
CA ILE A 66 7.24 1.74 -10.16
C ILE A 66 8.69 1.24 -10.19
N MET A 67 9.64 2.12 -10.50
CA MET A 67 11.07 1.76 -10.59
C MET A 67 11.33 0.51 -11.46
N GLY A 68 10.60 0.36 -12.57
CA GLY A 68 10.71 -0.79 -13.48
C GLY A 68 10.04 -2.08 -13.01
N THR A 69 9.49 -2.13 -11.80
CA THR A 69 8.78 -3.31 -11.27
C THR A 69 7.28 -3.14 -11.46
N MET A 70 6.65 -4.10 -12.15
CA MET A 70 5.20 -4.16 -12.33
C MET A 70 4.56 -4.92 -11.16
N MET A 71 3.54 -4.32 -10.56
CA MET A 71 2.76 -4.87 -9.45
C MET A 71 1.29 -4.92 -9.82
N TYR A 72 0.64 -6.01 -9.46
CA TYR A 72 -0.79 -6.22 -9.56
C TYR A 72 -1.46 -6.04 -8.19
N GLN A 73 -2.79 -6.08 -8.19
CA GLN A 73 -3.58 -5.97 -6.95
C GLN A 73 -3.20 -7.00 -5.88
N ASN A 74 -2.79 -8.21 -6.27
CA ASN A 74 -2.37 -9.24 -5.31
C ASN A 74 -1.09 -8.86 -4.56
N ASP A 75 -0.13 -8.23 -5.25
CA ASP A 75 1.11 -7.76 -4.61
C ASP A 75 0.80 -6.65 -3.60
N LEU A 76 -0.12 -5.74 -3.94
CA LEU A 76 -0.60 -4.71 -2.99
C LEU A 76 -1.34 -5.33 -1.79
N ILE A 77 -2.08 -6.42 -2.00
CA ILE A 77 -2.73 -7.16 -0.92
C ILE A 77 -1.69 -7.78 0.01
N GLU A 78 -0.60 -8.34 -0.51
CA GLU A 78 0.50 -8.87 0.33
C GLU A 78 1.22 -7.75 1.09
N MET A 79 1.48 -6.61 0.45
CA MET A 79 2.04 -5.42 1.11
C MET A 79 1.11 -4.87 2.21
N SER A 80 -0.20 -5.07 2.07
CA SER A 80 -1.18 -4.73 3.12
C SER A 80 -0.87 -5.47 4.42
N ASP A 81 -0.57 -6.76 4.34
CA ASP A 81 -0.27 -7.58 5.52
C ASP A 81 0.97 -7.07 6.23
N LEU A 82 1.99 -6.69 5.45
CA LEU A 82 3.23 -6.13 5.99
C LEU A 82 2.97 -4.81 6.71
N LEU A 83 2.15 -3.92 6.16
CA LEU A 83 1.77 -2.68 6.84
C LEU A 83 0.99 -2.93 8.14
N ILE A 84 0.05 -3.87 8.14
CA ILE A 84 -0.72 -4.22 9.33
C ILE A 84 0.20 -4.77 10.44
N ARG A 85 1.18 -5.60 10.09
CA ARG A 85 2.17 -6.12 11.05
C ARG A 85 3.13 -5.04 11.53
N GLU A 86 3.74 -4.29 10.62
CA GLU A 86 4.84 -3.36 10.93
C GLU A 86 4.35 -2.04 11.55
N MET A 87 3.24 -1.47 11.05
CA MET A 87 2.81 -0.13 11.45
C MET A 87 1.62 -0.13 12.42
N VAL A 88 0.75 -1.14 12.31
CA VAL A 88 -0.46 -1.25 13.15
C VAL A 88 -0.24 -2.19 14.32
N ASN A 89 0.80 -3.04 14.26
CA ASN A 89 1.12 -4.06 15.26
C ASN A 89 -0.06 -5.01 15.52
N GLU A 90 -0.70 -5.47 14.43
CA GLU A 90 -1.79 -6.44 14.48
C GLU A 90 -1.52 -7.61 13.52
N GLN A 91 -2.27 -8.70 13.72
CA GLN A 91 -2.31 -9.77 12.73
C GLN A 91 -3.27 -9.40 11.59
N PRO A 92 -2.84 -9.55 10.32
CA PRO A 92 -3.71 -9.43 9.16
C PRO A 92 -4.85 -10.44 9.22
N ILE A 93 -5.97 -10.13 8.56
CA ILE A 93 -7.11 -11.03 8.56
C ILE A 93 -6.82 -12.27 7.71
N ASN A 94 -7.25 -13.45 8.18
CA ASN A 94 -7.14 -14.67 7.38
C ASN A 94 -8.15 -14.63 6.21
N ARG A 95 -7.63 -14.62 4.98
CA ARG A 95 -8.41 -14.53 3.74
C ARG A 95 -9.08 -15.84 3.35
N GLU A 96 -8.47 -16.98 3.66
CA GLU A 96 -8.97 -18.32 3.27
C GLU A 96 -10.32 -18.65 3.90
N ARG A 97 -10.62 -18.03 5.04
CA ARG A 97 -11.87 -18.22 5.79
C ARG A 97 -12.93 -17.16 5.50
N MET A 98 -12.70 -16.28 4.53
CA MET A 98 -13.64 -15.22 4.18
C MET A 98 -14.71 -15.72 3.20
N SER A 99 -15.95 -15.27 3.42
CA SER A 99 -16.97 -15.27 2.38
C SER A 99 -16.64 -14.22 1.30
N ASP A 100 -17.14 -14.43 0.08
CA ASP A 100 -16.99 -13.48 -1.05
C ASP A 100 -17.41 -12.05 -0.66
N LYS A 101 -18.45 -11.92 0.18
CA LYS A 101 -18.92 -10.63 0.66
C LYS A 101 -17.90 -9.94 1.58
N GLN A 102 -17.23 -10.67 2.45
CA GLN A 102 -16.18 -10.14 3.32
C GLN A 102 -14.93 -9.80 2.52
N TYR A 103 -14.55 -10.67 1.58
CA TYR A 103 -13.44 -10.46 0.67
C TYR A 103 -13.61 -9.17 -0.12
N ASN A 104 -14.76 -9.01 -0.79
CA ASN A 104 -15.06 -7.81 -1.58
C ASN A 104 -15.11 -6.53 -0.74
N ARG A 105 -15.54 -6.62 0.53
CA ARG A 105 -15.52 -5.47 1.46
C ARG A 105 -14.12 -5.12 1.96
N SER A 106 -13.22 -6.08 2.00
CA SER A 106 -11.84 -5.89 2.48
C SER A 106 -10.90 -5.42 1.36
N LYS A 107 -11.29 -5.62 0.10
CA LYS A 107 -10.46 -5.30 -1.06
C LYS A 107 -9.95 -3.85 -1.09
N GLU A 108 -10.83 -2.87 -0.87
CA GLU A 108 -10.43 -1.46 -0.82
C GLU A 108 -9.44 -1.17 0.32
N SER A 109 -9.66 -1.77 1.49
CA SER A 109 -8.73 -1.67 2.63
C SER A 109 -7.37 -2.26 2.28
N TRP A 110 -7.32 -3.45 1.66
CA TRP A 110 -6.05 -4.06 1.30
C TRP A 110 -5.26 -3.21 0.33
N ILE A 111 -5.91 -2.73 -0.73
CA ILE A 111 -5.26 -1.88 -1.73
C ILE A 111 -4.75 -0.58 -1.12
N ASN A 112 -5.57 0.14 -0.35
CA ASN A 112 -5.13 1.36 0.33
C ASN A 112 -3.91 1.11 1.22
N ASN A 113 -3.97 0.07 2.06
CA ASN A 113 -2.89 -0.27 2.97
C ASN A 113 -1.62 -0.68 2.21
N GLY A 114 -1.74 -1.42 1.10
CA GLY A 114 -0.60 -1.77 0.24
C GLY A 114 0.06 -0.54 -0.38
N LEU A 115 -0.74 0.42 -0.86
CA LEU A 115 -0.22 1.68 -1.40
C LEU A 115 0.47 2.53 -0.31
N LEU A 116 -0.06 2.55 0.91
CA LEU A 116 0.58 3.21 2.05
C LEU A 116 1.91 2.53 2.40
N TYR A 117 1.97 1.20 2.36
CA TYR A 117 3.22 0.46 2.61
C TYR A 117 4.29 0.83 1.59
N LEU A 118 3.91 0.91 0.31
CA LEU A 118 4.81 1.29 -0.76
C LEU A 118 5.40 2.68 -0.52
N LEU A 119 4.56 3.68 -0.21
CA LEU A 119 5.04 5.01 0.17
C LEU A 119 5.94 4.98 1.41
N LYS A 120 5.62 4.16 2.42
CA LYS A 120 6.47 4.01 3.61
C LYS A 120 7.88 3.51 3.24
N LYS A 121 7.99 2.55 2.31
CA LYS A 121 9.28 2.07 1.81
C LYS A 121 10.03 3.10 0.98
N CYS A 122 9.33 4.08 0.41
CA CYS A 122 9.94 5.24 -0.24
C CYS A 122 10.26 6.39 0.74
N GLY A 123 10.25 6.16 2.06
CA GLY A 123 10.68 7.12 3.07
C GLY A 123 9.59 8.06 3.62
N TYR A 124 8.34 7.90 3.18
CA TYR A 124 7.23 8.72 3.69
C TYR A 124 6.78 8.23 5.06
N ASN A 125 6.28 9.15 5.87
CA ASN A 125 5.71 8.84 7.19
C ASN A 125 4.25 9.29 7.28
N PHE A 126 3.49 8.62 8.15
CA PHE A 126 2.05 8.87 8.29
C PHE A 126 1.69 9.02 9.76
N ILE A 127 0.75 9.93 10.03
CA ILE A 127 0.02 9.91 11.30
C ILE A 127 -1.24 9.08 11.11
N ILE A 128 -1.30 7.91 11.76
CA ILE A 128 -2.43 6.99 11.68
C ILE A 128 -3.46 7.33 12.75
N ARG A 129 -4.72 7.49 12.34
CA ARG A 129 -5.85 7.61 13.27
C ARG A 129 -6.27 6.23 13.75
N GLN A 130 -6.26 6.06 15.07
CA GLN A 130 -6.78 4.84 15.67
C GLN A 130 -8.28 4.70 15.39
N THR A 131 -8.68 3.52 14.91
CA THR A 131 -10.08 3.18 14.68
C THR A 131 -10.40 1.82 15.25
N LYS A 132 -11.67 1.64 15.64
CA LYS A 132 -12.15 0.33 16.11
C LYS A 132 -11.99 -0.70 15.01
N LYS A 133 -11.38 -1.85 15.34
CA LYS A 133 -11.24 -2.98 14.42
C LYS A 133 -12.62 -3.57 14.09
N ALA A 134 -12.88 -3.81 12.81
CA ALA A 134 -14.01 -4.63 12.40
C ALA A 134 -13.65 -6.12 12.57
N LYS A 135 -14.59 -6.94 13.06
CA LYS A 135 -14.31 -8.35 13.37
C LYS A 135 -14.06 -9.22 12.13
N LEU A 136 -14.67 -8.88 10.99
CA LEU A 136 -14.82 -9.79 9.84
C LEU A 136 -14.24 -9.22 8.53
N THR A 137 -13.65 -8.04 8.57
CA THR A 137 -13.09 -7.38 7.39
C THR A 137 -11.75 -6.77 7.75
N GLU A 138 -10.88 -6.65 6.75
CA GLU A 138 -9.59 -6.00 6.95
C GLU A 138 -9.75 -4.57 7.49
N ARG A 139 -8.83 -4.15 8.36
CA ARG A 139 -8.81 -2.78 8.85
C ARG A 139 -8.39 -1.84 7.72
N PHE A 140 -9.23 -0.84 7.45
CA PHE A 140 -8.82 0.31 6.65
C PHE A 140 -7.94 1.24 7.50
N VAL A 141 -6.66 1.39 7.14
CA VAL A 141 -5.74 2.28 7.87
C VAL A 141 -6.03 3.73 7.48
N LYS A 142 -6.50 4.52 8.46
CA LYS A 142 -6.83 5.92 8.26
C LYS A 142 -5.63 6.81 8.57
N VAL A 143 -5.27 7.66 7.62
CA VAL A 143 -4.16 8.62 7.75
C VAL A 143 -4.74 10.02 7.97
N SER A 144 -4.11 10.85 8.80
CA SER A 144 -4.47 12.26 8.99
C SER A 144 -3.46 13.25 8.42
N SER A 145 -2.24 12.79 8.16
CA SER A 145 -1.21 13.58 7.50
C SER A 145 -0.15 12.66 6.89
N ILE A 146 0.50 13.16 5.84
CA ILE A 146 1.66 12.53 5.21
C ILE A 146 2.84 13.48 5.39
N SER A 147 3.92 12.97 5.97
CA SER A 147 5.21 13.62 6.05
C SER A 147 6.09 13.10 4.92
N PHE A 148 6.60 14.02 4.13
CA PHE A 148 7.46 13.75 2.98
C PHE A 148 8.88 13.49 3.47
N PRO A 149 9.71 12.78 2.70
CA PRO A 149 11.13 12.60 3.03
C PRO A 149 11.88 13.94 3.21
N SER A 150 11.45 14.99 2.51
CA SER A 150 11.95 16.36 2.64
C SER A 150 11.61 17.04 3.98
N GLY A 151 10.79 16.41 4.83
CA GLY A 151 10.30 16.95 6.09
C GLY A 151 9.01 17.77 5.98
N GLU A 152 8.56 18.11 4.77
CA GLU A 152 7.28 18.80 4.58
C GLU A 152 6.09 17.92 5.00
N ILE A 153 5.06 18.52 5.60
CA ILE A 153 3.89 17.79 6.11
C ILE A 153 2.63 18.31 5.43
N ILE A 154 1.88 17.41 4.81
CA ILE A 154 0.56 17.72 4.26
C ILE A 154 -0.52 17.17 5.19
N ASN A 155 -1.40 18.06 5.65
CA ASN A 155 -2.53 17.72 6.52
C ASN A 155 -3.73 17.11 5.75
N GLU A 156 -4.65 16.50 6.49
CA GLU A 156 -5.84 15.84 5.96
C GLU A 156 -6.63 16.68 4.96
N LYS A 157 -6.91 17.95 5.29
CA LYS A 157 -7.72 18.82 4.42
C LYS A 157 -7.07 18.93 3.04
N ARG A 158 -5.76 19.18 3.01
CA ARG A 158 -5.02 19.30 1.75
C ARG A 158 -4.89 17.97 1.02
N LEU A 159 -4.71 16.85 1.75
CA LEU A 159 -4.73 15.51 1.15
C LEU A 159 -6.07 15.25 0.47
N ILE A 160 -7.20 15.61 1.06
CA ILE A 160 -8.52 15.41 0.44
C ILE A 160 -8.67 16.29 -0.82
N GLU A 161 -8.26 17.55 -0.77
CA GLU A 161 -8.33 18.47 -1.92
C GLU A 161 -7.56 17.93 -3.14
N ILE A 162 -6.34 17.43 -2.93
CA ILE A 162 -5.51 16.85 -4.01
C ILE A 162 -6.22 15.62 -4.59
N GLY A 163 -6.71 14.73 -3.73
CA GLY A 163 -7.32 13.47 -4.15
C GLY A 163 -8.65 13.64 -4.86
N MET A 164 -9.41 14.69 -4.51
CA MET A 164 -10.61 15.09 -5.25
C MET A 164 -10.27 15.54 -6.66
N LYS A 165 -9.24 16.38 -6.83
CA LYS A 165 -8.82 16.84 -8.15
C LYS A 165 -8.26 15.69 -8.99
N PHE A 166 -7.53 14.77 -8.37
CA PHE A 166 -7.05 13.56 -9.03
C PHE A 166 -8.20 12.66 -9.49
N GLU A 167 -9.19 12.40 -8.64
CA GLU A 167 -10.39 11.62 -9.01
C GLU A 167 -11.11 12.24 -10.20
N GLN A 168 -11.33 13.56 -10.17
CA GLN A 168 -11.97 14.28 -11.28
C GLN A 168 -11.17 14.16 -12.58
N PHE A 169 -9.85 14.32 -12.50
CA PHE A 169 -8.96 14.13 -13.65
C PHE A 169 -9.14 12.74 -14.25
N ILE A 170 -9.05 11.68 -13.44
CA ILE A 170 -9.17 10.30 -13.94
C ILE A 170 -10.56 10.05 -14.51
N SER A 171 -11.61 10.41 -13.77
CA SER A 171 -13.01 10.24 -14.17
C SER A 171 -13.36 10.95 -15.49
N ASN A 172 -12.67 12.05 -15.82
CA ASN A 172 -12.87 12.79 -17.06
C ASN A 172 -11.92 12.36 -18.19
N SER A 173 -10.83 11.65 -17.87
CA SER A 173 -9.85 11.18 -18.84
C SER A 173 -10.30 9.91 -19.57
N PHE A 174 -11.25 9.16 -19.01
CA PHE A 174 -11.89 8.05 -19.71
C PHE A 174 -12.74 8.56 -20.88
N LYS A 175 -12.18 8.51 -22.09
CA LYS A 175 -12.90 8.77 -23.35
C LYS A 175 -13.80 7.57 -23.70
N ARG A 176 -13.49 6.87 -24.81
CA ARG A 176 -14.14 5.61 -25.21
C ARG A 176 -13.45 4.38 -24.62
N GLU A 177 -12.30 4.57 -23.99
CA GLU A 177 -11.47 3.51 -23.44
C GLU A 177 -12.03 2.94 -22.13
N GLN A 178 -11.79 1.64 -21.91
CA GLN A 178 -12.17 0.92 -20.69
C GLN A 178 -11.04 0.90 -19.66
N VAL A 179 -9.79 1.06 -20.11
CA VAL A 179 -8.61 1.10 -19.25
C VAL A 179 -7.84 2.36 -19.60
N LEU A 180 -7.45 3.13 -18.60
CA LEU A 180 -6.65 4.35 -18.73
C LEU A 180 -5.31 4.11 -18.04
N LYS A 181 -4.21 4.28 -18.77
CA LYS A 181 -2.87 4.34 -18.17
C LYS A 181 -2.50 5.79 -17.89
N VAL A 182 -1.95 6.02 -16.71
CA VAL A 182 -1.62 7.34 -16.18
C VAL A 182 -0.19 7.40 -15.70
N ASP A 183 0.55 8.39 -16.21
CA ASP A 183 1.92 8.72 -15.80
C ASP A 183 2.04 10.17 -15.31
N SER A 184 3.26 10.57 -14.92
CA SER A 184 3.53 11.90 -14.37
C SER A 184 3.28 13.04 -15.35
N SER A 185 3.43 12.82 -16.66
CA SER A 185 3.29 13.84 -17.71
C SER A 185 1.84 14.33 -17.82
N GLN A 186 0.89 13.43 -17.61
CA GLN A 186 -0.55 13.70 -17.76
C GLN A 186 -1.13 14.46 -16.55
N LEU A 187 -0.41 14.47 -15.43
CA LEU A 187 -0.87 15.10 -14.18
C LEU A 187 -0.31 16.51 -13.97
N SER A 188 0.31 17.14 -14.98
CA SER A 188 0.99 18.45 -14.87
C SER A 188 0.14 19.58 -14.27
N ALA A 189 -1.18 19.53 -14.45
CA ALA A 189 -2.11 20.51 -13.88
C ALA A 189 -2.42 20.30 -12.37
N LEU A 190 -2.05 19.15 -11.79
CA LEU A 190 -2.27 18.86 -10.37
C LEU A 190 -1.06 19.30 -9.55
N HIS A 191 -1.23 20.39 -8.78
CA HIS A 191 -0.20 20.89 -7.89
C HIS A 191 -0.04 20.00 -6.66
N ILE A 192 0.96 19.11 -6.69
CA ILE A 192 1.49 18.40 -5.52
C ILE A 192 2.78 19.11 -5.11
N PRO A 193 3.01 19.39 -3.80
CA PRO A 193 4.29 19.93 -3.33
C PRO A 193 5.46 19.11 -3.85
N GLU A 194 6.54 19.75 -4.27
CA GLU A 194 7.69 19.05 -4.82
C GLU A 194 8.48 18.33 -3.72
N ILE A 195 9.08 17.20 -4.06
CA ILE A 195 10.06 16.57 -3.19
C ILE A 195 11.37 17.32 -3.36
N LYS A 196 11.90 17.85 -2.26
CA LYS A 196 13.29 18.29 -2.21
C LYS A 196 14.15 17.09 -1.83
N ASP A 197 15.06 16.71 -2.73
CA ASP A 197 16.13 15.73 -2.57
C ASP A 197 15.78 14.45 -1.78
N ILE A 198 15.48 13.35 -2.49
CA ILE A 198 15.52 12.00 -1.89
C ILE A 198 16.79 11.30 -2.35
N PHE A 199 17.66 10.95 -1.41
CA PHE A 199 18.47 9.74 -1.53
C PHE A 199 17.51 8.56 -1.37
N VAL A 200 17.08 7.97 -2.49
CA VAL A 200 16.31 6.73 -2.43
C VAL A 200 17.33 5.70 -2.00
N ASP A 201 17.17 5.11 -0.82
CA ASP A 201 17.98 3.97 -0.45
C ASP A 201 17.52 2.78 -1.30
N GLN A 202 18.07 2.70 -2.52
CA GLN A 202 17.69 1.74 -3.57
C GLN A 202 17.98 0.30 -3.15
N GLN A 203 18.67 0.09 -2.02
CA GLN A 203 19.17 -1.22 -1.60
C GLN A 203 18.10 -2.12 -0.96
N HIS A 204 16.94 -1.59 -0.53
CA HIS A 204 15.89 -2.41 0.10
C HIS A 204 14.70 -2.78 -0.78
N LEU A 205 14.61 -2.26 -2.01
CA LEU A 205 13.59 -2.68 -2.99
C LEU A 205 14.10 -3.76 -3.96
N SER A 206 15.36 -4.17 -3.84
CA SER A 206 15.91 -5.31 -4.59
C SER A 206 16.30 -6.47 -3.66
N TYR A 207 15.99 -7.68 -4.11
CA TYR A 207 16.42 -9.01 -3.64
C TYR A 207 15.72 -9.74 -2.48
N GLY A 208 14.81 -9.13 -1.71
CA GLY A 208 14.12 -9.86 -0.61
C GLY A 208 12.65 -10.25 -0.83
N CYS A 209 11.88 -9.42 -1.53
CA CYS A 209 10.41 -9.47 -1.46
C CYS A 209 9.70 -9.86 -2.77
N PHE A 210 10.43 -10.06 -3.86
CA PHE A 210 9.86 -10.23 -5.20
C PHE A 210 10.07 -11.61 -5.84
N ASN A 211 10.68 -12.58 -5.15
CA ASN A 211 10.72 -13.95 -5.63
C ASN A 211 9.57 -14.76 -5.02
N LYS A 212 8.64 -15.14 -5.90
CA LYS A 212 7.71 -16.25 -5.70
C LYS A 212 8.47 -17.40 -5.04
N GLN A 213 8.03 -17.84 -3.86
CA GLN A 213 8.31 -19.19 -3.40
C GLN A 213 7.63 -20.15 -4.40
N GLN A 214 8.38 -20.54 -5.43
CA GLN A 214 8.09 -21.77 -6.13
C GLN A 214 8.43 -22.91 -5.17
N SER A 215 7.41 -23.64 -4.75
CA SER A 215 7.57 -24.95 -4.15
C SER A 215 8.27 -25.86 -5.16
N THR A 216 9.58 -26.03 -5.02
CA THR A 216 10.29 -27.15 -5.65
C THR A 216 11.14 -27.86 -4.60
N THR A 217 10.60 -29.01 -4.23
CA THR A 217 11.23 -30.22 -3.74
C THR A 217 12.75 -30.26 -3.89
N ARG A 218 13.43 -30.41 -2.73
CA ARG A 218 14.77 -31.00 -2.50
C ARG A 218 15.76 -30.91 -3.68
N SER A 219 16.71 -29.98 -3.58
CA SER A 219 18.04 -30.16 -4.14
C SER A 219 19.05 -29.45 -3.23
N ILE A 220 20.00 -30.23 -2.74
CA ILE A 220 21.10 -29.78 -1.88
C ILE A 220 22.00 -28.89 -2.72
N VAL A 221 22.10 -27.60 -2.38
CA VAL A 221 23.10 -26.69 -2.94
C VAL A 221 24.22 -26.59 -1.93
N VAL A 222 25.38 -27.14 -2.29
CA VAL A 222 26.64 -26.99 -1.55
C VAL A 222 27.15 -25.58 -1.82
N GLU A 223 27.15 -24.74 -0.78
CA GLU A 223 27.68 -23.39 -0.83
C GLU A 223 29.21 -23.45 -0.75
N TYR A 224 29.88 -23.09 -1.85
CA TYR A 224 31.34 -22.89 -1.87
C TYR A 224 31.64 -21.47 -1.38
N GLN A 225 32.28 -21.34 -0.22
CA GLN A 225 32.92 -20.08 0.17
C GLN A 225 34.29 -19.94 -0.50
N PRO A 226 34.63 -18.78 -1.10
CA PRO A 226 35.99 -18.54 -1.56
C PRO A 226 36.89 -18.21 -0.36
N LEU A 227 37.88 -19.07 -0.12
CA LEU A 227 38.96 -18.86 0.85
C LEU A 227 39.89 -17.74 0.35
N PHE A 228 39.93 -16.64 1.08
CA PHE A 228 41.00 -15.65 0.98
C PHE A 228 42.30 -16.27 1.52
N TYR A 229 43.30 -16.41 0.66
CA TYR A 229 44.65 -16.79 1.06
C TYR A 229 45.33 -15.60 1.77
N THR A 230 45.67 -15.78 3.05
CA THR A 230 46.77 -15.06 3.67
C THR A 230 47.86 -16.08 4.04
N GLN A 231 49.06 -15.82 3.52
CA GLN A 231 50.28 -16.53 3.86
C GLN A 231 50.62 -16.25 5.33
N ASN A 232 50.70 -17.27 6.18
CA ASN A 232 51.93 -17.69 6.87
C ASN A 232 51.70 -18.60 8.11
N ILE A 233 52.52 -19.66 8.15
CA ILE A 233 53.05 -20.40 9.32
C ILE A 233 52.12 -21.41 10.03
N GLY A 234 52.35 -22.70 9.72
CA GLY A 234 52.76 -23.70 10.72
C GLY A 234 51.71 -24.39 11.59
N MET A 235 51.33 -25.61 11.18
CA MET A 235 51.10 -26.85 11.96
C MET A 235 49.81 -27.60 11.54
N PRO A 236 49.86 -28.95 11.39
CA PRO A 236 48.71 -29.73 10.97
C PRO A 236 47.81 -30.05 12.18
N VAL A 237 46.56 -29.59 12.14
CA VAL A 237 45.53 -30.04 13.10
C VAL A 237 44.55 -30.95 12.37
N VAL A 238 44.48 -32.19 12.86
CA VAL A 238 43.55 -33.24 12.45
C VAL A 238 42.13 -32.80 12.79
N VAL A 239 41.26 -32.72 11.78
CA VAL A 239 39.83 -32.39 11.94
C VAL A 239 39.05 -33.70 12.17
N TYR A 240 38.51 -33.88 13.37
CA TYR A 240 37.49 -34.90 13.63
C TYR A 240 36.10 -34.29 13.35
N PRO A 241 35.22 -34.96 12.57
CA PRO A 241 33.85 -34.50 12.39
C PRO A 241 33.02 -34.79 13.65
N LEU A 242 32.61 -33.73 14.35
CA LEU A 242 31.55 -33.82 15.37
C LEU A 242 30.20 -33.96 14.66
N ARG A 243 29.66 -35.19 14.66
CA ARG A 243 28.23 -35.43 14.46
C ARG A 243 27.48 -34.92 15.68
N TYR A 244 26.54 -34.01 15.48
CA TYR A 244 25.45 -33.83 16.43
C TYR A 244 24.17 -34.38 15.81
N ASP A 245 23.78 -35.53 16.31
CA ASP A 245 22.48 -36.13 16.09
C ASP A 245 21.39 -35.26 16.75
N ASN A 246 20.26 -35.15 16.04
CA ASN A 246 18.97 -34.71 16.57
C ASN A 246 18.62 -35.51 17.84
N CYS A 247 18.02 -34.86 18.85
CA CYS A 247 16.88 -35.40 19.62
C CYS A 247 16.48 -34.54 20.84
N TYR A 248 15.17 -34.21 20.92
CA TYR A 248 14.33 -33.88 22.09
C TYR A 248 14.70 -32.62 22.93
N TYR A 249 13.80 -31.72 23.33
CA TYR A 249 12.39 -31.80 23.75
C TYR A 249 11.58 -30.60 23.25
#